data_AF-A0A2V4CVF0-F1
#
_entry.id   AF-A0A2V4CVF0-F1
#
_cell.length_a   1.000
_cell.length_b   1.000
_cell.length_c   1.000
_cell.angle_alpha   90.00
_cell.angle_beta   90.00
_cell.angle_gamma   90.00
#
_symmetry.space_group_name_H-M   'P 1'
#
loop_
_entity.id
_entity.type
_entity.pdbx_description
1 polymer ?
#
loop_
_entity_poly.entity_id
_entity_poly.type
_entity_poly.pdbx_seq_one_letter_code
_entity_poly.pdbx_strand_id
1 'polypeptide(L)'
;MENRKENSYTDSYLNGERNEFIFVDRRGYERDRGYKGKLVHRLIAYEDFSKKKSISSIPFGGLVVHHIDENKRNNHPSNLQALTIEKHSRIHSDELDASNYDDPYVGLSPEEEEDLEHYIEYLLEH
;
A
#
# COMPACT_ATOMS: atom_id res chain seq x y z
N MET A 1 26.75 9.18 -18.04
CA MET A 1 25.88 8.43 -17.13
C MET A 1 25.13 9.47 -16.31
N GLU A 2 23.89 9.76 -16.69
CA GLU A 2 23.09 10.76 -16.00
C GLU A 2 22.76 10.27 -14.58
N ASN A 3 23.19 11.05 -13.59
CA ASN A 3 22.69 10.97 -12.23
C ASN A 3 21.18 11.23 -12.25
N ARG A 4 20.38 10.17 -12.40
CA ARG A 4 19.02 10.19 -11.89
C ARG A 4 19.16 10.37 -10.39
N LYS A 5 19.04 11.61 -9.92
CA LYS A 5 18.73 11.87 -8.51
C LYS A 5 17.64 10.88 -8.13
N GLU A 6 17.84 10.16 -7.04
CA GLU A 6 16.89 9.20 -6.47
C GLU A 6 15.63 9.97 -6.08
N ASN A 7 14.79 10.31 -7.06
CA ASN A 7 13.52 10.93 -6.81
C ASN A 7 12.66 9.88 -6.11
N SER A 8 12.18 10.28 -4.94
CA SER A 8 11.39 9.46 -4.06
C SER A 8 10.08 9.05 -4.78
N TYR A 9 9.59 7.82 -4.58
CA TYR A 9 8.44 7.30 -5.32
C TYR A 9 7.22 8.21 -5.08
N THR A 10 7.03 8.59 -3.83
CA THR A 10 6.00 9.51 -3.34
C THR A 10 6.11 10.87 -4.02
N ASP A 11 7.30 11.45 -4.15
CA ASP A 11 7.46 12.75 -4.82
C ASP A 11 7.10 12.65 -6.30
N SER A 12 7.59 11.63 -6.99
CA SER A 12 7.27 11.42 -8.42
C SER A 12 5.78 11.15 -8.65
N TYR A 13 5.10 10.49 -7.69
CA TYR A 13 3.66 10.27 -7.73
C TYR A 13 2.89 11.58 -7.50
N LEU A 14 3.20 12.32 -6.43
CA LEU A 14 2.50 13.55 -6.07
C LEU A 14 2.69 14.66 -7.11
N ASN A 15 3.84 14.68 -7.79
CA ASN A 15 4.12 15.62 -8.88
C ASN A 15 3.53 15.17 -10.23
N GLY A 16 2.86 14.01 -10.28
CA GLY A 16 2.21 13.48 -11.49
C GLY A 16 3.16 12.85 -12.53
N GLU A 17 4.45 12.73 -12.23
CA GLU A 17 5.47 12.16 -13.13
C GLU A 17 5.26 10.66 -13.39
N ARG A 18 4.55 9.95 -12.49
CA ARG A 18 4.24 8.52 -12.62
C ARG A 18 2.90 8.20 -13.29
N ASN A 19 2.10 9.20 -13.65
CA ASN A 19 0.70 9.00 -14.08
C ASN A 19 0.54 8.05 -15.27
N GLU A 20 1.49 8.04 -16.22
CA GLU A 20 1.46 7.16 -17.39
C GLU A 20 1.59 5.66 -17.05
N PHE A 21 2.17 5.36 -15.88
CA PHE A 21 2.36 4.00 -15.38
C PHE A 21 1.26 3.56 -14.41
N ILE A 22 0.29 4.42 -14.10
CA ILE A 22 -0.76 4.11 -13.14
C ILE A 22 -2.03 3.67 -13.86
N PHE A 23 -2.71 2.65 -13.31
CA PHE A 23 -4.04 2.25 -13.73
C PHE A 23 -4.92 1.96 -12.53
N VAL A 24 -6.23 2.09 -12.70
CA VAL A 24 -7.22 1.74 -11.67
C VAL A 24 -7.70 0.31 -11.91
N ASP A 25 -7.69 -0.52 -10.88
CA ASP A 25 -8.20 -1.89 -10.96
C ASP A 25 -9.73 -1.95 -10.79
N ARG A 26 -10.29 -3.17 -10.94
CA ARG A 26 -11.73 -3.41 -10.77
C ARG A 26 -12.27 -3.11 -9.36
N ARG A 27 -11.40 -2.98 -8.36
CA ARG A 27 -11.75 -2.66 -6.96
C ARG A 27 -11.64 -1.15 -6.67
N GLY A 28 -11.23 -0.35 -7.66
CA GLY A 28 -11.09 1.10 -7.55
C GLY A 28 -9.74 1.57 -7.01
N TYR A 29 -8.74 0.68 -6.90
CA TYR A 29 -7.41 1.04 -6.41
C TYR A 29 -6.46 1.37 -7.55
N GLU A 30 -5.62 2.38 -7.32
CA GLU A 30 -4.51 2.70 -8.21
C GLU A 30 -3.36 1.69 -8.05
N ARG A 31 -2.87 1.21 -9.19
CA ARG A 31 -1.80 0.24 -9.34
C ARG A 31 -0.73 0.73 -10.28
N ASP A 32 0.52 0.45 -9.96
CA ASP A 32 1.68 0.87 -10.74
C ASP A 32 2.15 -0.25 -11.68
N ARG A 33 2.02 -0.03 -13.01
CA ARG A 33 2.48 -0.95 -14.07
C ARG A 33 3.99 -1.18 -14.02
N GLY A 34 4.77 -0.15 -13.71
CA GLY A 34 6.23 -0.24 -13.58
C GLY A 34 6.64 -1.10 -12.39
N TYR A 35 5.79 -1.21 -11.37
CA TYR A 35 5.97 -2.09 -10.22
C TYR A 35 5.04 -3.31 -10.26
N LYS A 36 4.88 -3.94 -11.43
CA LYS A 36 4.13 -5.21 -11.60
C LYS A 36 2.69 -5.17 -11.06
N GLY A 37 2.03 -4.01 -11.09
CA GLY A 37 0.67 -3.83 -10.60
C GLY A 37 0.54 -3.73 -9.07
N LYS A 38 1.63 -3.41 -8.36
CA LYS A 38 1.59 -3.13 -6.91
C LYS A 38 0.65 -1.97 -6.60
N LEU A 39 -0.01 -2.04 -5.45
CA LEU A 39 -0.92 -1.01 -4.94
C LEU A 39 -0.14 0.26 -4.62
N VAL A 40 -0.52 1.37 -5.26
CA VAL A 40 0.15 2.67 -5.13
C VAL A 40 0.12 3.16 -3.68
N HIS A 41 -1.02 3.09 -3.00
CA HIS A 41 -1.14 3.54 -1.61
C HIS A 41 -0.19 2.79 -0.66
N ARG A 42 0.09 1.51 -0.92
CA ARG A 42 1.06 0.75 -0.12
C ARG A 42 2.50 1.21 -0.35
N LEU A 43 2.85 1.50 -1.61
CA LEU A 43 4.18 2.00 -1.97
C LEU A 43 4.44 3.36 -1.31
N ILE A 44 3.45 4.26 -1.35
CA ILE A 44 3.54 5.58 -0.72
C ILE A 44 3.62 5.46 0.80
N ALA A 45 2.73 4.66 1.41
CA ALA A 45 2.73 4.44 2.85
C ALA A 45 4.05 3.85 3.35
N TYR A 46 4.58 2.84 2.66
CA TYR A 46 5.88 2.24 2.99
C TYR A 46 6.97 3.30 3.00
N GLU A 47 7.10 4.08 1.93
CA GLU A 47 8.14 5.09 1.83
C GLU A 47 8.01 6.21 2.87
N ASP A 48 6.80 6.72 3.09
CA ASP A 48 6.53 7.75 4.09
C ASP A 48 6.86 7.28 5.51
N PHE A 49 6.48 6.04 5.87
CA PHE A 49 6.76 5.48 7.18
C PHE A 49 8.23 5.10 7.38
N SER A 50 8.92 4.63 6.33
CA SER A 50 10.36 4.39 6.36
C SER A 50 11.14 5.69 6.60
N LYS A 51 10.75 6.79 5.93
CA LYS A 51 11.38 8.12 6.12
C LYS A 51 11.20 8.66 7.54
N LYS A 52 10.04 8.41 8.15
CA LYS A 52 9.72 8.88 9.51
C LYS A 52 10.47 8.13 10.62
N LYS A 53 11.29 7.11 10.29
CA LYS A 53 11.97 6.20 11.24
C LYS A 53 11.04 5.57 12.29
N SER A 54 9.72 5.66 12.07
CA SER A 54 8.70 5.16 13.00
C SER A 54 8.48 3.65 12.88
N ILE A 55 8.97 3.04 11.79
CA ILE A 55 8.71 1.63 11.44
C ILE A 55 9.99 0.98 10.88
N SER A 56 11.18 1.29 11.41
CA SER A 56 12.44 0.68 10.93
C SER A 56 12.56 -0.83 11.19
N SER A 57 11.51 -1.50 11.64
CA SER A 57 11.58 -2.88 12.14
C SER A 57 10.28 -3.68 12.01
N ILE A 58 9.25 -3.17 11.35
CA ILE A 58 8.01 -3.94 11.16
C ILE A 58 7.82 -4.07 9.65
N PRO A 59 8.29 -5.17 9.01
CA PRO A 59 7.60 -5.64 7.82
C PRO A 59 6.13 -5.71 8.23
N PHE A 60 5.17 -5.33 7.38
CA PHE A 60 3.75 -5.23 7.73
C PHE A 60 3.10 -6.58 8.15
N GLY A 61 3.72 -7.40 9.01
CA GLY A 61 3.24 -8.61 9.66
C GLY A 61 2.08 -8.28 10.58
N GLY A 62 0.93 -8.05 9.95
CA GLY A 62 -0.35 -7.73 10.58
C GLY A 62 -0.82 -6.29 10.43
N LEU A 63 -0.10 -5.42 9.71
CA LEU A 63 -0.54 -4.04 9.44
C LEU A 63 -1.10 -3.91 8.02
N VAL A 64 -2.18 -3.15 7.86
CA VAL A 64 -2.83 -2.81 6.60
C VAL A 64 -2.90 -1.30 6.44
N VAL A 65 -2.82 -0.82 5.20
CA VAL A 65 -2.92 0.60 4.89
C VAL A 65 -4.38 0.94 4.61
N HIS A 66 -4.88 1.93 5.34
CA HIS A 66 -6.25 2.43 5.29
C HIS A 66 -6.29 3.86 4.75
N HIS A 67 -7.30 4.18 3.93
CA HIS A 67 -7.60 5.54 3.48
C HIS A 67 -8.54 6.21 4.47
N ILE A 68 -8.10 7.28 5.13
CA ILE A 68 -8.86 7.97 6.19
C ILE A 68 -10.17 8.59 5.64
N ASP A 69 -10.15 9.07 4.39
CA ASP A 69 -11.31 9.65 3.71
C ASP A 69 -12.14 8.64 2.90
N GLU A 70 -11.82 7.34 2.99
CA GLU A 70 -12.41 6.24 2.22
C GLU A 70 -12.27 6.38 0.68
N ASN A 71 -11.58 7.39 0.19
CA ASN A 71 -11.33 7.59 -1.23
C ASN A 71 -10.06 6.84 -1.63
N LYS A 72 -10.24 5.66 -2.24
CA LYS A 72 -9.18 4.78 -2.75
C LYS A 72 -8.21 5.41 -3.75
N ARG A 73 -8.54 6.60 -4.27
CA ARG A 73 -7.72 7.38 -5.20
C ARG A 73 -6.99 8.54 -4.54
N ASN A 74 -7.33 8.90 -3.30
CA ASN A 74 -6.59 9.89 -2.53
C ASN A 74 -5.39 9.21 -1.83
N ASN A 75 -4.31 9.02 -2.58
CA ASN A 75 -3.12 8.34 -2.07
C ASN A 75 -2.11 9.30 -1.40
N HIS A 76 -2.54 10.51 -1.02
CA HIS A 76 -1.65 11.44 -0.33
C HIS A 76 -1.20 10.85 1.03
N PRO A 77 0.09 10.93 1.43
CA PRO A 77 0.57 10.29 2.65
C PRO A 77 -0.23 10.66 3.91
N SER A 78 -0.70 11.90 4.02
CA SER A 78 -1.51 12.34 5.16
C SER A 78 -2.92 11.73 5.20
N ASN A 79 -3.38 11.12 4.11
CA ASN A 79 -4.65 10.42 4.01
C ASN A 79 -4.51 8.91 4.26
N LEU A 80 -3.29 8.42 4.47
CA LEU A 80 -3.00 7.00 4.66
C LEU A 80 -2.63 6.72 6.11
N GLN A 81 -3.16 5.63 6.65
CA GLN A 81 -2.84 5.17 8.00
C GLN A 81 -2.54 3.67 8.01
N ALA A 82 -1.46 3.26 8.66
CA ALA A 82 -1.23 1.86 8.98
C ALA A 82 -2.02 1.45 10.23
N LEU A 83 -2.81 0.40 10.12
CA LEU A 83 -3.65 -0.15 11.18
C LEU A 83 -3.43 -1.66 11.30
N THR A 84 -3.67 -2.24 12.48
CA THR A 84 -3.73 -3.71 12.58
C THR A 84 -4.95 -4.23 11.82
N ILE A 85 -4.89 -5.48 11.32
CA ILE A 85 -6.05 -6.14 10.68
C ILE A 85 -7.29 -6.06 11.57
N GLU A 86 -7.14 -6.30 12.88
CA GLU A 86 -8.25 -6.19 13.84
C GLU A 86 -8.86 -4.79 13.87
N LYS A 87 -8.03 -3.74 13.89
CA LYS A 87 -8.51 -2.34 13.92
C LYS A 87 -9.13 -1.93 12.59
N HIS A 88 -8.55 -2.36 11.48
CA HIS A 88 -9.12 -2.16 10.14
C HIS A 88 -10.47 -2.85 9.99
N SER A 89 -10.57 -4.09 10.45
CA SER A 89 -11.81 -4.86 10.45
C SER A 89 -12.88 -4.20 11.31
N ARG A 90 -12.53 -3.62 12.47
CA ARG A 90 -13.49 -2.87 13.30
C ARG A 90 -14.06 -1.64 12.61
N ILE A 91 -13.21 -0.86 11.93
CA ILE A 91 -13.68 0.32 11.16
C ILE A 91 -14.75 -0.11 10.16
N HIS A 92 -14.50 -1.17 9.39
CA HIS A 92 -15.47 -1.67 8.41
C HIS A 92 -16.60 -2.53 8.99
N SER A 93 -16.43 -3.10 10.18
CA SER A 93 -17.47 -3.87 10.87
C SER A 93 -18.51 -2.96 11.52
N ASP A 94 -18.08 -1.81 12.04
CA ASP A 94 -19.00 -0.78 12.55
C ASP A 94 -19.77 -0.10 11.40
N GLU A 95 -19.28 -0.21 10.17
CA GLU A 95 -19.88 0.23 8.90
C GLU A 95 -20.74 -0.85 8.21
N LEU A 96 -21.12 -1.95 8.89
CA LEU A 96 -21.87 -3.07 8.29
C LEU A 96 -23.28 -2.66 7.78
N ASP A 97 -23.29 -2.05 6.60
CA ASP A 97 -24.30 -2.12 5.55
C ASP A 97 -23.58 -2.51 4.23
N ALA A 98 -23.14 -3.76 4.19
CA ALA A 98 -23.39 -4.72 3.11
C ALA A 98 -23.11 -4.37 1.63
N SER A 99 -21.95 -3.80 1.23
CA SER A 99 -21.62 -3.86 -0.21
C SER A 99 -20.17 -3.99 -0.70
N ASN A 100 -19.11 -3.78 0.09
CA ASN A 100 -17.74 -3.97 -0.41
C ASN A 100 -16.76 -4.32 0.72
N TYR A 101 -16.59 -5.61 1.01
CA TYR A 101 -15.49 -6.07 1.87
C TYR A 101 -14.17 -5.97 1.09
N ASP A 102 -13.42 -4.88 1.30
CA ASP A 102 -12.12 -4.62 0.67
C ASP A 102 -10.93 -5.06 1.53
N ASP A 103 -10.99 -6.29 2.03
CA ASP A 103 -9.82 -6.92 2.63
C ASP A 103 -8.87 -7.39 1.48
N PRO A 104 -7.58 -7.01 1.50
CA PRO A 104 -6.60 -7.48 0.53
C PRO A 104 -6.14 -8.94 0.76
N TYR A 105 -6.46 -9.55 1.90
CA TYR A 105 -6.16 -10.95 2.24
C TYR A 105 -7.36 -11.89 2.07
N VAL A 106 -8.58 -11.35 1.92
CA VAL A 106 -9.74 -12.18 1.60
C VAL A 106 -9.61 -12.71 0.18
N GLY A 107 -9.27 -14.00 0.08
CA GLY A 107 -9.18 -14.76 -1.17
C GLY A 107 -7.77 -15.18 -1.59
N LEU A 108 -6.74 -14.89 -0.80
CA LEU A 108 -5.42 -15.49 -1.00
C LEU A 108 -5.40 -16.89 -0.37
N SER A 109 -4.80 -17.86 -1.06
CA SER A 109 -4.51 -19.15 -0.44
C SER A 109 -3.41 -18.98 0.61
N PRO A 110 -3.31 -19.88 1.60
CA PRO A 110 -2.20 -19.86 2.56
C PRO A 110 -0.80 -19.86 1.91
N GLU A 111 -0.66 -20.44 0.71
CA GLU A 111 0.58 -20.39 -0.08
C GLU A 111 0.87 -18.98 -0.64
N GLU A 112 -0.16 -18.23 -1.06
CA GLU A 112 0.02 -16.87 -1.58
C GLU A 112 0.34 -15.85 -0.48
N GLU A 113 -0.06 -16.14 0.77
CA GLU A 113 0.34 -15.36 1.94
C GLU A 113 1.83 -15.61 2.28
N GLU A 114 2.26 -16.87 2.26
CA GLU A 114 3.65 -17.27 2.54
C GLU A 114 4.65 -16.72 1.50
N ASP A 115 4.27 -16.70 0.22
CA ASP A 115 5.08 -16.11 -0.86
C ASP A 115 5.29 -14.60 -0.69
N LEU A 116 4.30 -13.89 -0.14
CA LEU A 116 4.38 -12.46 0.14
C LEU A 116 5.26 -12.18 1.36
N GLU A 117 5.15 -13.00 2.41
CA GLU A 117 6.02 -12.91 3.59
C GLU A 117 7.49 -13.18 3.21
N HIS A 118 7.75 -14.23 2.43
CA HIS A 118 9.08 -14.58 1.95
C HIS A 118 9.68 -13.50 1.03
N TYR A 119 8.85 -12.87 0.20
CA TYR A 119 9.31 -11.77 -0.66
C TYR A 119 9.60 -10.47 0.11
N ILE A 120 8.88 -10.23 1.21
CA ILE A 120 9.16 -9.11 2.11
C ILE A 120 10.48 -9.37 2.86
N GLU A 121 10.72 -10.59 3.32
CA GLU A 121 12.02 -10.98 3.91
C GLU A 121 13.17 -10.84 2.90
N TYR A 122 12.99 -11.27 1.66
CA TYR A 122 13.99 -11.11 0.59
C TYR A 122 14.38 -9.65 0.34
N LEU A 123 13.43 -8.73 0.39
CA LEU A 123 13.66 -7.28 0.24
C LEU A 123 14.31 -6.62 1.47
N LEU A 124 14.38 -7.33 2.60
CA LEU A 124 15.03 -6.85 3.82
C LEU A 124 16.46 -7.38 4.00
N GLU A 125 16.82 -8.47 3.30
CA GLU A 125 18.16 -9.07 3.35
C GLU A 125 19.11 -8.60 2.24
N HIS A 126 18.63 -7.84 1.24
CA HIS A 126 19.41 -7.31 0.10
C HIS A 126 19.08 -5.84 -0.18
#